data_AF-A0A6M0LJ38-F1
#
_entry.id   AF-A0A6M0LJ38-F1
#
_cell.length_a   1.000
_cell.length_b   1.000
_cell.length_c   1.000
_cell.angle_alpha   90.00
_cell.angle_beta   90.00
_cell.angle_gamma   90.00
#
_symmetry.space_group_name_H-M   'P 1'
#
loop_
_entity.id
_entity.type
_entity.pdbx_description
1 polymer ?
#
loop_
_entity_poly.entity_id
_entity_poly.type
_entity_poly.pdbx_seq_one_letter_code
_entity_poly.pdbx_strand_id
1 'polypeptide(L)' 'MNYEELAGKMTLLVEKYIPERSDLIKLINEDNDSVKYILAEIDRNKNQNYETSDLELLKEIAYYFL' A
#
# COMPACT_ATOMS: atom_id res chain seq x y z
N MET A 1 -10.78 -9.77 -3.74
CA MET A 1 -9.47 -9.77 -3.06
C MET A 1 -9.71 -10.21 -1.64
N ASN A 2 -8.97 -11.20 -1.15
CA ASN A 2 -8.98 -11.53 0.29
C ASN A 2 -7.97 -10.66 1.04
N TYR A 3 -7.97 -10.72 2.37
CA TYR A 3 -7.07 -9.90 3.18
C TYR A 3 -5.59 -10.21 2.96
N GLU A 4 -5.21 -11.49 2.83
CA GLU A 4 -3.82 -11.89 2.61
C GLU A 4 -3.28 -11.34 1.27
N GLU A 5 -4.10 -11.39 0.22
CA GLU A 5 -3.80 -10.80 -1.09
C GLU A 5 -3.62 -9.29 -1.00
N LEU A 6 -4.49 -8.60 -0.26
CA LEU A 6 -4.41 -7.15 -0.04
C LEU A 6 -3.12 -6.78 0.70
N ALA A 7 -2.83 -7.48 1.81
CA ALA A 7 -1.65 -7.24 2.62
C ALA A 7 -0.37 -7.45 1.81
N GLY A 8 -0.32 -8.50 0.99
CA GLY A 8 0.79 -8.74 0.07
C GLY A 8 0.97 -7.61 -0.95
N LYS A 9 -0.11 -7.21 -1.62
CA LYS A 9 -0.11 -6.10 -2.60
C LYS A 9 0.36 -4.78 -1.97
N MET A 10 -0.10 -4.47 -0.76
CA MET A 10 0.33 -3.26 -0.05
C MET A 10 1.78 -3.34 0.42
N THR A 11 2.24 -4.51 0.88
CA THR A 11 3.64 -4.72 1.27
C THR A 11 4.56 -4.45 0.07
N LEU A 12 4.23 -4.96 -1.11
CA LEU A 12 4.98 -4.70 -2.34
C LEU A 12 5.06 -3.20 -2.67
N LEU A 13 3.96 -2.46 -2.49
CA LEU A 13 3.94 -1.01 -2.74
C LEU A 13 4.81 -0.25 -1.72
N VAL A 14 4.76 -0.62 -0.44
CA VAL A 14 5.59 0.00 0.60
C VAL A 14 7.08 -0.26 0.30
N GLU A 15 7.46 -1.50 0.04
CA GLU A 15 8.86 -1.86 -0.27
C GLU A 15 9.38 -1.16 -1.53
N LYS A 16 8.53 -0.99 -2.56
CA LYS A 16 8.93 -0.39 -3.84
C LYS A 16 9.09 1.13 -3.77
N TYR A 17 8.23 1.81 -3.03
CA TYR A 17 8.14 3.28 -3.07
C TYR A 17 8.68 3.97 -1.82
N ILE A 18 8.60 3.33 -0.66
CA ILE A 18 9.02 3.89 0.64
C ILE A 18 9.71 2.82 1.52
N PRO A 19 10.79 2.17 1.03
CA PRO A 19 11.42 1.03 1.70
C PRO A 19 11.90 1.34 3.13
N GLU A 20 12.18 2.60 3.44
CA GLU A 20 12.55 3.06 4.78
C GLU A 20 11.41 2.97 5.80
N ARG A 21 10.15 2.87 5.34
CA ARG A 21 8.94 2.80 6.17
C ARG A 21 8.46 1.38 6.42
N SER A 22 9.38 0.50 6.80
CA SER A 22 9.07 -0.89 7.20
C SER A 22 8.11 -1.01 8.39
N ASP A 23 7.95 0.06 9.18
CA ASP A 23 6.91 0.20 10.21
C ASP A 23 5.50 0.02 9.63
N LEU A 24 5.27 0.51 8.41
CA LEU A 24 3.97 0.40 7.75
C LEU A 24 3.64 -1.05 7.41
N ILE A 25 4.62 -1.88 7.06
CA ILE A 25 4.39 -3.32 6.78
C ILE A 25 3.84 -4.04 8.02
N LYS A 26 4.29 -3.66 9.22
CA LYS A 26 3.71 -4.21 10.46
C LYS A 26 2.26 -3.76 10.62
N LEU A 27 2.00 -2.48 10.38
CA LEU A 27 0.66 -1.92 10.46
C LEU A 27 -0.31 -2.58 9.47
N ILE A 28 0.15 -2.93 8.26
CA ILE A 28 -0.64 -3.69 7.27
C ILE A 28 -1.20 -4.98 7.88
N ASN A 29 -0.41 -5.67 8.69
CA ASN A 29 -0.75 -6.98 9.23
C ASN A 29 -1.59 -6.89 10.52
N GLU A 30 -1.51 -5.77 11.23
CA GLU A 30 -2.16 -5.55 12.54
C GLU A 30 -3.49 -4.81 12.43
N ASP A 31 -3.66 -3.93 11.45
CA ASP A 31 -4.85 -3.08 11.31
C ASP A 31 -5.27 -2.86 9.85
N ASN A 32 -6.42 -3.45 9.51
CA ASN A 32 -7.01 -3.35 8.18
C ASN A 32 -7.61 -1.97 7.90
N ASP A 33 -7.95 -1.18 8.92
CA ASP A 33 -8.54 0.14 8.71
C ASP A 33 -7.48 1.21 8.39
N SER A 34 -6.21 0.87 8.62
CA SER A 34 -5.05 1.73 8.33
C SER A 34 -4.70 1.85 6.84
N VAL A 35 -5.40 1.17 5.92
CA VAL A 35 -5.05 1.20 4.48
C VAL A 35 -5.02 2.61 3.90
N LYS A 36 -6.03 3.44 4.19
CA LYS A 36 -6.06 4.84 3.67
C LYS A 36 -4.86 5.65 4.14
N TYR A 37 -4.44 5.43 5.39
CA TYR A 37 -3.26 6.06 5.95
C TYR A 37 -1.99 5.58 5.23
N ILE A 38 -1.84 4.27 5.04
CA ILE A 38 -0.67 3.69 4.36
C ILE A 38 -0.56 4.19 2.92
N LEU A 39 -1.67 4.21 2.17
CA LEU A 39 -1.69 4.77 0.81
C LEU A 39 -1.27 6.24 0.77
N ALA A 40 -1.73 7.05 1.74
CA ALA A 40 -1.34 8.45 1.84
C ALA A 40 0.16 8.61 2.16
N GLU A 41 0.73 7.74 3.00
CA GLU A 41 2.15 7.76 3.33
C GLU A 41 3.02 7.38 2.13
N ILE A 42 2.59 6.40 1.32
CA ILE A 42 3.25 6.05 0.06
C ILE A 42 3.21 7.26 -0.88
N ASP A 43 2.06 7.89 -1.09
CA ASP A 43 1.95 9.00 -2.04
C ASP A 43 2.81 10.21 -1.65
N ARG A 44 2.91 10.49 -0.35
CA ARG A 44 3.70 11.61 0.18
C ARG A 44 5.21 11.39 0.10
N ASN A 45 5.66 10.17 0.38
CA ASN A 45 7.09 9.89 0.59
C ASN A 45 7.72 9.06 -0.52
N LYS A 46 6.96 8.66 -1.55
CA LYS A 46 7.47 7.86 -2.67
C LYS A 46 8.79 8.41 -3.22
N ASN A 47 9.80 7.56 -3.26
CA ASN A 47 11.13 7.88 -3.79
C ASN A 47 11.16 7.95 -5.32
N GLN A 48 10.09 7.50 -5.99
CA GLN A 48 9.92 7.49 -7.44
C GLN A 48 8.44 7.62 -7.82
N ASN A 49 8.19 7.96 -9.09
CA ASN A 49 6.82 8.01 -9.61
C ASN A 49 6.22 6.63 -9.76
N TYR A 50 4.90 6.54 -9.63
CA TYR A 50 4.18 5.29 -9.83
C TYR A 50 4.31 4.77 -11.27
N GLU A 51 4.59 3.47 -11.38
CA GLU A 51 4.43 2.75 -12.64
C GLU A 51 2.95 2.57 -12.98
N THR A 52 2.63 2.46 -14.27
CA THR A 52 1.24 2.30 -14.73
C THR A 52 0.55 1.08 -14.12
N SER A 53 1.26 -0.05 -13.98
CA SER A 53 0.74 -1.26 -13.33
C SER A 53 0.43 -1.05 -11.86
N ASP A 54 1.21 -0.22 -11.17
CA ASP A 54 1.03 0.04 -9.75
C ASP A 54 -0.11 1.05 -9.52
N LEU A 55 -0.37 1.94 -10.48
CA LEU A 55 -1.56 2.79 -10.47
C LEU A 55 -2.86 1.98 -10.59
N GLU A 56 -2.86 0.90 -11.37
CA GLU A 56 -4.00 -0.03 -11.42
C GLU A 56 -4.18 -0.75 -10.09
N LEU A 57 -3.07 -1.22 -9.50
CA LEU A 57 -3.07 -1.84 -8.19
C LEU A 57 -3.60 -0.91 -7.09
N LEU A 58 -3.17 0.35 -7.07
CA LEU A 58 -3.65 1.37 -6.12
C LEU A 58 -5.14 1.61 -6.24
N LYS A 59 -5.69 1.60 -7.46
CA LYS A 59 -7.14 1.70 -7.69
C LYS A 59 -7.87 0.48 -7.13
N GLU A 60 -7.39 -0.73 -7.41
CA GLU A 60 -7.98 -1.96 -6.87
C GLU A 60 -8.03 -1.95 -5.34
N ILE A 61 -6.93 -1.53 -4.70
CA ILE A 61 -6.85 -1.40 -3.24
C ILE A 61 -7.86 -0.35 -2.76
N ALA A 62 -7.91 0.83 -3.37
CA ALA A 62 -8.85 1.88 -2.98
C ALA A 62 -10.32 1.44 -3.09
N TYR A 63 -10.68 0.68 -4.14
CA TYR A 63 -12.02 0.13 -4.33
C TYR A 63 -12.41 -0.90 -3.28
N TYR A 64 -11.45 -1.64 -2.72
CA TYR A 64 -11.76 -2.63 -1.68
C TYR A 64 -12.26 -1.99 -0.37
N PHE A 65 -11.98 -0.71 -0.16
CA PHE A 65 -12.36 0.07 1.03
C PHE A 65 -13.45 1.13 0.78
N LEU A 66 -14.15 1.01 -0.36
CA LEU A 66 -15.34 1.79 -0.73
C LEU A 66 -16.60 0.90 -0.61
#